data_AF-A0A3N0YWF0-F1
#
_entry.id   AF-A0A3N0YWF0-F1
#
_cell.length_a   1.000
_cell.length_b   1.000
_cell.length_c   1.000
_cell.angle_alpha   90.00
_cell.angle_beta   90.00
_cell.angle_gamma   90.00
#
_symmetry.space_group_name_H-M   'P 1'
#
loop_
_entity.id
_entity.type
_entity.pdbx_description
1 polymer ?
#
loop_
_entity_poly.entity_id
_entity_poly.type
_entity_poly.pdbx_seq_one_letter_code
_entity_poly.pdbx_strand_id
1 'polypeptide(L)'
;MRARAGLLYLLVHVLARARGQYDLCKSLVSTDEGAVWEHYACQPKAQFMKEYMRILVEPPGITCGNPPERFCTLYLGWDGPQADVSGLFPYPFLTTSHVAHAD
;
A
#
# COMPACT_ATOMS: atom_id res chain seq x y z
N MET A 1 23.72 9.41 -27.21
CA MET A 1 23.80 8.23 -26.30
C MET A 1 24.16 8.61 -24.86
N ARG A 2 25.16 9.47 -24.60
CA ARG A 2 25.55 9.90 -23.24
C ARG A 2 24.46 10.62 -22.41
N ALA A 3 23.67 11.49 -23.02
CA ALA A 3 22.60 12.23 -22.32
C ALA A 3 21.46 11.33 -21.81
N ARG A 4 21.10 10.28 -22.57
CA ARG A 4 20.07 9.30 -22.15
C ARG A 4 20.55 8.45 -20.97
N ALA A 5 21.83 8.04 -20.97
CA ALA A 5 22.43 7.33 -19.85
C ALA A 5 22.49 8.21 -18.58
N GLY A 6 22.84 9.49 -18.72
CA GLY A 6 22.82 10.44 -17.61
C GLY A 6 21.42 10.68 -17.04
N LEU A 7 20.40 10.80 -17.89
CA LEU A 7 19.01 10.95 -17.47
C LEU A 7 18.49 9.70 -16.73
N LEU A 8 18.80 8.50 -17.25
CA LEU A 8 18.44 7.24 -16.60
C LEU A 8 19.11 7.11 -15.22
N TYR A 9 20.39 7.48 -15.11
CA TYR A 9 21.12 7.47 -13.85
C TYR A 9 20.48 8.41 -12.81
N LEU A 10 20.13 9.63 -13.23
CA LEU A 10 19.46 10.61 -12.38
C LEU A 10 18.10 10.10 -11.91
N LEU A 11 17.31 9.53 -12.82
CA LEU A 11 15.99 8.98 -12.52
C LEU A 11 16.07 7.85 -11.49
N VAL A 12 17.02 6.92 -11.65
CA VAL A 12 17.25 5.83 -10.69
C VAL A 12 17.68 6.39 -9.32
N HIS A 13 18.56 7.38 -9.29
CA HIS A 13 19.01 8.02 -8.05
C HIS A 13 17.87 8.68 -7.27
N VAL A 14 17.03 9.44 -7.96
CA VAL A 14 15.89 10.13 -7.35
C VAL A 14 14.87 9.12 -6.79
N LEU A 15 14.55 8.08 -7.56
CA LEU A 15 13.62 7.03 -7.14
C LEU A 15 14.16 6.21 -5.95
N ALA A 16 15.46 5.94 -5.93
CA ALA A 16 16.11 5.23 -4.82
C ALA A 16 16.11 6.08 -3.54
N ARG A 17 16.42 7.38 -3.63
CA ARG A 17 16.36 8.33 -2.51
C ARG A 17 14.94 8.43 -1.94
N ALA A 18 13.94 8.63 -2.81
CA ALA A 18 12.55 8.77 -2.38
C ALA A 18 12.00 7.51 -1.69
N ARG A 19 12.48 6.32 -2.06
CA ARG A 19 12.06 5.05 -1.44
C ARG A 19 12.70 4.77 -0.07
N GLY A 20 13.88 5.33 0.22
CA GLY A 20 14.65 4.99 1.42
C GLY A 20 14.64 6.03 2.54
N GLN A 21 13.98 7.18 2.36
CA GLN A 21 14.07 8.30 3.29
C GLN A 21 13.46 8.05 4.68
N TYR A 22 12.60 7.05 4.84
CA TYR A 22 11.89 6.77 6.10
C TYR A 22 12.07 5.33 6.59
N ASP A 23 13.10 4.62 6.13
CA ASP A 23 13.35 3.22 6.51
C ASP A 23 14.16 3.07 7.82
N LEU A 24 14.80 4.15 8.29
CA LEU A 24 15.67 4.16 9.47
C LEU A 24 15.09 5.07 10.56
N CYS A 25 14.71 4.49 11.70
CA CYS A 25 14.19 5.26 12.84
C CYS A 25 15.30 5.82 13.75
N LYS A 26 16.51 5.23 13.72
CA LYS A 26 17.66 5.70 14.52
C LYS A 26 19.00 5.30 13.90
N SER A 27 20.02 6.12 14.14
CA SER A 27 21.41 5.79 13.82
C SER A 27 22.33 6.09 15.02
N LEU A 28 23.44 5.35 15.14
CA LEU A 28 24.44 5.61 16.16
C LEU A 28 25.47 6.60 15.59
N VAL A 29 25.56 7.77 16.20
CA VAL A 29 26.45 8.86 15.78
C VAL A 29 27.54 9.04 16.84
N SER A 30 28.79 9.16 16.41
CA SER A 30 29.88 9.50 17.33
C SER A 30 29.91 11.01 17.55
N THR A 31 29.71 11.43 18.78
CA THR A 31 29.88 12.82 19.24
C THR A 31 31.12 12.92 20.13
N ASP A 32 31.56 14.13 20.45
CA ASP A 32 32.69 14.37 21.37
C ASP A 32 32.44 13.74 22.76
N GLU A 33 31.17 13.71 23.18
CA GLU A 33 30.71 13.13 24.45
C GLU A 33 30.46 11.60 24.36
N GLY A 34 30.86 10.96 23.25
CA GLY A 34 30.68 9.53 22.99
C GLY A 34 29.61 9.20 21.96
N ALA A 35 29.26 7.92 21.87
CA ALA A 35 28.30 7.42 20.87
C ALA A 35 26.85 7.65 21.33
N VAL A 36 26.09 8.42 20.56
CA VAL A 36 24.71 8.83 20.87
C VAL A 36 23.77 8.36 19.77
N TRP A 37 22.53 7.99 20.14
CA TRP A 37 21.48 7.64 19.20
C TRP A 37 20.77 8.89 18.67
N GLU A 38 20.90 9.15 17.37
CA GLU A 38 20.10 10.15 16.67
C GLU A 38 18.82 9.48 16.15
N HIS A 39 17.67 10.13 16.33
CA HIS A 39 16.36 9.60 15.97
C HIS A 39 15.79 10.35 14.77
N TYR A 40 15.10 9.63 13.88
CA TYR A 40 14.50 10.19 12.66
C TYR A 40 13.04 9.76 12.52
N ALA A 41 12.30 10.46 11.66
CA ALA A 41 10.98 10.00 11.23
C ALA A 41 11.13 8.69 10.44
N CYS A 42 10.23 7.73 10.65
CA CYS A 42 10.23 6.48 9.89
C CYS A 42 8.80 6.02 9.58
N GLN A 43 8.66 5.25 8.50
CA GLN A 43 7.40 4.69 8.04
C GLN A 43 7.50 3.17 7.99
N PRO A 44 6.53 2.42 8.52
CA PRO A 44 6.50 0.97 8.36
C PRO A 44 6.34 0.60 6.89
N LYS A 45 6.92 -0.53 6.50
CA LYS A 45 6.74 -1.06 5.15
C LYS A 45 5.26 -1.32 4.89
N ALA A 46 4.80 -0.95 3.70
CA ALA A 46 3.47 -1.29 3.24
C ALA A 46 3.33 -2.82 3.21
N GLN A 47 2.25 -3.33 3.78
CA GLN A 47 1.91 -4.77 3.84
C GLN A 47 0.40 -4.92 3.62
N PHE A 48 -0.05 -6.11 3.21
CA PHE A 48 -1.47 -6.40 3.04
C PHE A 48 -2.16 -6.53 4.40
N MET A 49 -2.67 -5.42 4.93
CA MET A 49 -3.30 -5.36 6.27
C MET A 49 -4.49 -6.31 6.44
N LYS A 50 -5.15 -6.72 5.34
CA LYS A 50 -6.23 -7.71 5.35
C LYS A 50 -5.81 -9.03 6.01
N GLU A 51 -4.53 -9.40 5.93
CA GLU A 51 -4.02 -10.65 6.52
C GLU A 51 -3.93 -10.60 8.05
N TYR A 52 -3.90 -9.41 8.63
CA TYR A 52 -3.76 -9.19 10.07
C TYR A 52 -5.06 -8.69 10.73
N MET A 53 -6.11 -8.43 9.95
CA MET A 53 -7.36 -7.89 10.47
C MET A 53 -8.22 -8.97 11.13
N ARG A 54 -8.90 -8.59 12.22
CA ARG A 54 -9.97 -9.39 12.83
C ARG A 54 -11.30 -8.79 12.43
N ILE A 55 -12.19 -9.61 11.89
CA ILE A 55 -13.50 -9.17 11.39
C ILE A 55 -14.57 -9.55 12.40
N LEU A 56 -15.41 -8.59 12.78
CA LEU A 56 -16.65 -8.81 13.51
C LEU A 56 -17.82 -8.49 12.58
N VAL A 57 -18.79 -9.38 12.50
CA VAL A 57 -19.99 -9.23 11.68
C VAL A 57 -21.20 -9.27 12.60
N GLU A 58 -21.98 -8.17 12.62
CA GLU A 58 -23.16 -8.01 13.48
C GLU A 58 -24.38 -7.58 12.65
N PRO A 59 -25.60 -8.07 12.99
CA PRO A 59 -25.89 -9.04 14.06
C PRO A 59 -25.42 -10.47 13.72
N PRO A 60 -25.28 -11.36 14.73
CA PRO A 60 -24.99 -12.76 14.47
C PRO A 60 -26.09 -13.37 13.60
N GLY A 61 -25.70 -14.16 12.59
CA GLY A 61 -26.64 -14.78 11.65
C GLY A 61 -27.00 -13.94 10.42
N ILE A 62 -26.40 -12.75 10.24
CA ILE A 62 -26.60 -11.93 9.04
C ILE A 62 -25.95 -12.51 7.77
N THR A 63 -24.97 -13.41 7.94
CA THR A 63 -24.33 -14.10 6.82
C THR A 63 -25.30 -15.12 6.21
N CYS A 64 -25.54 -15.02 4.90
CA CYS A 64 -26.44 -15.92 4.18
C CYS A 64 -25.97 -17.39 4.22
N GLY A 65 -26.90 -18.32 4.01
CA GLY A 65 -26.61 -19.75 3.88
C GLY A 65 -27.25 -20.64 4.95
N ASN A 66 -27.92 -20.06 5.96
CA ASN A 66 -28.68 -20.83 6.94
C ASN A 66 -30.01 -20.12 7.34
N PRO A 67 -31.17 -20.51 6.76
CA PRO A 67 -31.34 -21.50 5.67
C PRO A 67 -30.78 -20.98 4.33
N PRO A 68 -30.59 -21.84 3.30
CA PRO A 68 -30.15 -21.39 1.99
C PRO A 68 -31.18 -20.46 1.33
N GLU A 69 -30.69 -19.33 0.82
CA GLU A 69 -31.51 -18.29 0.17
C GLU A 69 -31.13 -18.12 -1.31
N ARG A 70 -32.09 -17.69 -2.13
CA ARG A 70 -31.82 -17.30 -3.52
C ARG A 70 -31.44 -15.82 -3.56
N PHE A 71 -30.43 -15.49 -4.35
CA PHE A 71 -30.03 -14.11 -4.60
C PHE A 71 -30.14 -13.78 -6.09
N CYS A 72 -30.46 -12.53 -6.40
CA CYS A 72 -30.44 -12.02 -7.76
C CYS A 72 -29.02 -11.53 -8.09
N THR A 73 -28.38 -12.15 -9.06
CA THR A 73 -27.16 -11.59 -9.65
C THR A 73 -27.55 -10.45 -10.58
N LEU A 74 -26.99 -9.27 -10.35
CA LEU A 74 -27.10 -8.17 -11.31
C LEU A 74 -26.22 -8.49 -12.53
N TYR A 75 -26.83 -8.96 -13.61
CA TYR A 75 -26.18 -8.98 -14.92
C TYR A 75 -26.44 -7.63 -15.60
N LEU A 76 -25.44 -6.75 -15.57
CA LEU A 76 -25.41 -5.61 -16.49
C LEU A 76 -25.22 -6.20 -17.89
N GLY A 77 -26.23 -6.07 -18.75
CA GLY A 77 -26.18 -6.54 -20.14
C GLY A 77 -25.14 -5.78 -20.94
N TRP A 78 -23.88 -6.19 -20.81
CA TRP A 78 -22.83 -6.06 -21.81
C TRP A 78 -22.28 -7.48 -21.98
N ASP A 79 -22.69 -8.16 -23.04
CA ASP A 79 -22.10 -9.41 -23.50
C ASP A 79 -20.61 -9.18 -23.79
N GLY A 80 -19.77 -9.35 -22.78
CA GLY A 80 -18.32 -9.38 -22.85
C GLY A 80 -17.80 -10.65 -22.17
N PRO A 81 -16.68 -11.24 -22.63
CA PRO A 81 -16.20 -12.50 -22.09
C PRO A 81 -15.88 -12.32 -20.60
N GLN A 82 -16.40 -13.25 -19.78
CA GLN A 82 -16.09 -13.51 -18.38
C GLN A 82 -15.05 -12.55 -17.78
N ALA A 83 -15.49 -11.46 -17.14
CA ALA A 83 -14.61 -10.72 -16.27
C ALA A 83 -14.21 -11.66 -15.13
N ASP A 84 -13.00 -12.19 -15.22
CA ASP A 84 -12.31 -12.88 -14.15
C ASP A 84 -12.26 -11.92 -12.94
N VAL A 85 -13.15 -12.10 -11.98
CA VAL A 85 -13.17 -11.32 -10.74
C VAL A 85 -11.93 -11.56 -9.88
N SER A 86 -11.07 -12.51 -10.26
CA SER A 86 -9.72 -12.67 -9.72
C SER A 86 -8.78 -11.52 -10.11
N GLY A 87 -9.20 -10.64 -11.03
CA GLY A 87 -8.42 -9.55 -11.60
C GLY A 87 -9.08 -8.16 -11.55
N LEU A 88 -10.07 -7.92 -10.69
CA LEU A 88 -10.61 -6.55 -10.42
C LEU A 88 -10.04 -5.89 -9.16
N PHE A 89 -9.17 -6.59 -8.43
CA PHE A 89 -8.24 -5.99 -7.47
C PHE A 89 -6.73 -6.05 -7.89
N PRO A 90 -6.31 -5.66 -9.11
CA PRO A 90 -4.92 -5.40 -9.41
C PRO A 90 -4.73 -3.90 -9.62
N TYR A 91 -5.30 -3.10 -8.73
CA TYR A 91 -4.74 -1.79 -8.48
C TYR A 91 -4.20 -1.85 -7.06
N PRO A 92 -2.86 -1.82 -6.84
CA PRO A 92 -2.44 -1.09 -5.67
C PRO A 92 -3.09 0.27 -5.86
N PHE A 93 -3.86 0.69 -4.87
CA PHE A 93 -4.28 2.08 -4.72
C PHE A 93 -3.19 2.96 -5.36
N LEU A 94 -3.50 3.59 -6.48
CA LEU A 94 -2.82 4.81 -6.88
C LEU A 94 -3.24 5.83 -5.81
N THR A 95 -2.71 5.69 -4.60
CA THR A 95 -2.46 6.85 -3.75
C THR A 95 -1.35 7.59 -4.48
N THR A 96 -1.76 8.38 -5.48
CA THR A 96 -1.18 9.70 -5.59
C THR A 96 -1.11 10.25 -4.17
N SER A 97 0.07 10.70 -3.80
CA SER A 97 0.38 11.40 -2.58
C SER A 97 -0.58 12.57 -2.36
N HIS A 98 -1.77 12.29 -1.82
CA HIS A 98 -2.54 13.26 -1.08
C HIS A 98 -2.06 13.16 0.36
N VAL A 99 -1.06 13.99 0.66
CA VAL A 99 -0.88 14.53 2.01
C VAL A 99 -2.20 15.20 2.36
N ALA A 100 -3.03 14.52 3.14
CA ALA A 100 -4.13 15.16 3.85
C ALA A 100 -3.48 15.98 4.97
N HIS A 101 -3.13 17.22 4.65
CA HIS A 101 -2.97 18.28 5.63
C HIS A 101 -4.35 18.94 5.75
N ALA A 102 -4.98 18.81 6.91
CA ALA A 102 -6.10 19.63 7.34
C ALA A 102 -5.98 19.78 8.85
N ASP A 103 -6.04 21.04 9.29
CA ASP A 103 -5.84 21.58 10.64
C ASP A 103 -6.50 20.80 11.80
#